data_AF-A0A254SPK9-F1
#
_entry.id   AF-A0A254SPK9-F1
#
_cell.length_a   1.000
_cell.length_b   1.000
_cell.length_c   1.000
_cell.angle_alpha   90.00
_cell.angle_beta   90.00
_cell.angle_gamma   90.00
#
_symmetry.space_group_name_H-M   'P 1'
#
loop_
_entity.id
_entity.type
_entity.pdbx_description
1 polymer ?
#
loop_
_entity_poly.entity_id
_entity_poly.type
_entity_poly.pdbx_seq_one_letter_code
_entity_poly.pdbx_strand_id
1 'polypeptide(L)'
;MKAEILKATLRTAATFFALACTAALAQTSCPHFLLESPMVVNIEGFFINEKLSRVSLDVEWRHHPEALDTFFVNQPDHQPFNFITAGEYRYMEFPNVKVKRQLGTHHLKEHIGETPLKLDDMELLANGQFLCRDSTIQKPNILSTAFSMAWWSLVADSLPHPTRVTMNGPRKERRVFTIRQWRNYSGEMLPTLVKVENERYNGELWIRSAYTVQALQADPLKNSVEGKQKPPLPDLFRKIPVKGERKIPLILKLNQELLRE
;
A
#
# COMPACT_ATOMS: atom_id res chain seq x y z
N MET A 1 -5.59 67.28 1.04
CA MET A 1 -4.28 66.58 1.02
C MET A 1 -4.12 65.45 2.05
N LYS A 2 -5.18 64.98 2.74
CA LYS A 2 -5.11 63.85 3.70
C LYS A 2 -5.85 62.56 3.23
N ALA A 3 -6.72 62.66 2.22
CA ALA A 3 -7.55 61.55 1.77
C ALA A 3 -6.89 60.64 0.71
N GLU A 4 -5.90 61.14 -0.04
CA GLU A 4 -5.23 60.33 -1.07
C GLU A 4 -4.12 59.44 -0.50
N ILE A 5 -3.50 59.85 0.60
CA ILE A 5 -2.43 59.09 1.27
C ILE A 5 -3.00 57.80 1.89
N LEU A 6 -4.26 57.80 2.33
CA LEU A 6 -4.92 56.64 2.94
C LEU A 6 -5.29 55.54 1.93
N LYS A 7 -5.55 55.90 0.66
CA LYS A 7 -5.87 54.94 -0.40
C LYS A 7 -4.63 54.24 -0.94
N ALA A 8 -3.48 54.91 -0.91
CA ALA A 8 -2.19 54.36 -1.33
C ALA A 8 -1.67 53.30 -0.34
N THR A 9 -1.85 53.50 0.97
CA THR A 9 -1.44 52.54 2.01
C THR A 9 -2.33 51.32 2.11
N LEU A 10 -3.64 51.42 1.81
CA LEU A 10 -4.53 50.25 1.80
C LEU A 10 -4.26 49.33 0.60
N ARG A 11 -3.90 49.89 -0.56
CA ARG A 11 -3.62 49.11 -1.78
C ARG A 11 -2.30 48.35 -1.70
N THR A 12 -1.28 48.89 -1.04
CA THR A 12 0.00 48.20 -0.83
C THR A 12 -0.08 47.09 0.22
N ALA A 13 -0.88 47.27 1.29
CA ALA A 13 -1.08 46.20 2.27
C ALA A 13 -1.82 44.98 1.68
N ALA A 14 -2.78 45.20 0.78
CA ALA A 14 -3.53 44.13 0.12
C ALA A 14 -2.68 43.30 -0.86
N THR A 15 -1.73 43.91 -1.58
CA THR A 15 -0.80 43.17 -2.45
C THR A 15 0.27 42.40 -1.66
N PHE A 16 0.72 42.92 -0.52
CA PHE A 16 1.63 42.16 0.36
C PHE A 16 0.96 40.96 1.04
N PHE A 17 -0.31 41.07 1.44
CA PHE A 17 -1.07 39.93 1.96
C PHE A 17 -1.41 38.89 0.88
N ALA A 18 -1.70 39.32 -0.36
CA ALA A 18 -1.97 38.40 -1.47
C ALA A 18 -0.73 37.60 -1.90
N LEU A 19 0.48 38.19 -1.89
CA LEU A 19 1.72 37.46 -2.14
C LEU A 19 2.18 36.59 -0.96
N ALA A 20 1.84 36.96 0.27
CA ALA A 20 2.15 36.13 1.45
C ALA A 20 1.27 34.87 1.54
N CYS A 21 0.06 34.90 0.98
CA CYS A 21 -0.83 33.72 0.95
C CYS A 21 -0.54 32.73 -0.19
N THR A 22 0.19 33.12 -1.24
CA THR A 22 0.61 32.18 -2.31
C THR A 22 1.87 31.40 -1.98
N ALA A 23 2.61 31.80 -0.95
CA ALA A 23 3.73 31.06 -0.38
C ALA A 23 3.32 30.25 0.87
N ALA A 24 2.03 29.96 1.05
CA ALA A 24 1.61 28.85 1.87
C ALA A 24 2.17 27.57 1.21
N LEU A 25 3.36 27.20 1.68
CA LEU A 25 4.15 26.04 1.34
C LEU A 25 3.24 24.86 1.00
N ALA A 26 3.05 24.59 -0.30
CA ALA A 26 2.57 23.29 -0.71
C ALA A 26 3.63 22.29 -0.23
N GLN A 27 3.38 21.65 0.92
CA GLN A 27 4.27 20.61 1.42
C GLN A 27 4.32 19.54 0.34
N THR A 28 5.47 19.41 -0.30
CA THR A 28 5.68 18.44 -1.37
C THR A 28 5.68 17.05 -0.76
N SER A 29 5.03 16.11 -1.43
CA SER A 29 5.06 14.69 -1.06
C SER A 29 6.28 14.02 -1.70
N CYS A 30 7.01 13.24 -0.91
CA CYS A 30 8.13 12.42 -1.29
C CYS A 30 7.74 10.95 -1.10
N PRO A 31 7.67 10.14 -2.17
CA PRO A 31 7.43 8.71 -2.03
C PRO A 31 8.65 8.02 -1.42
N HIS A 32 8.39 6.98 -0.63
CA HIS A 32 9.41 6.08 -0.10
C HIS A 32 8.83 4.66 -0.10
N PHE A 33 9.24 3.86 -1.07
CA PHE A 33 8.79 2.49 -1.25
C PHE A 33 9.76 1.52 -0.57
N LEU A 34 9.24 0.36 -0.12
CA LEU A 34 10.11 -0.72 0.39
C LEU A 34 10.73 -1.52 -0.76
N LEU A 35 10.02 -1.59 -1.88
CA LEU A 35 10.39 -2.34 -3.07
C LEU A 35 10.34 -1.39 -4.26
N GLU A 36 11.37 -1.44 -5.10
CA GLU A 36 11.41 -0.69 -6.36
C GLU A 36 11.14 -1.60 -7.56
N SER A 37 11.26 -2.92 -7.38
CA SER A 37 11.05 -3.92 -8.42
C SER A 37 9.76 -4.74 -8.21
N PRO A 38 9.09 -5.20 -9.29
CA PRO A 38 7.93 -6.06 -9.16
C PRO A 38 8.24 -7.39 -8.45
N MET A 39 7.58 -7.65 -7.33
CA MET A 39 7.79 -8.85 -6.51
C MET A 39 6.49 -9.45 -5.98
N VAL A 40 6.56 -10.73 -5.68
CA VAL A 40 5.59 -11.42 -4.83
C VAL A 40 6.25 -11.68 -3.48
N VAL A 41 5.63 -11.21 -2.40
CA VAL A 41 6.10 -11.35 -1.03
C VAL A 41 5.05 -12.08 -0.22
N ASN A 42 5.40 -13.23 0.36
CA ASN A 42 4.53 -14.01 1.23
C ASN A 42 4.90 -13.75 2.68
N ILE A 43 3.95 -13.19 3.42
CA ILE A 43 4.12 -12.72 4.79
C ILE A 43 3.18 -13.54 5.68
N GLU A 44 3.72 -14.09 6.76
CA GLU A 44 2.92 -14.68 7.82
C GLU A 44 3.04 -13.84 9.08
N GLY A 45 1.94 -13.75 9.83
CA GLY A 45 1.84 -12.99 11.06
C GLY A 45 1.18 -13.79 12.17
N PHE A 46 1.73 -13.69 13.37
CA PHE A 46 1.22 -14.34 14.57
C PHE A 46 1.22 -13.33 15.72
N PHE A 47 0.05 -13.12 16.33
CA PHE A 47 -0.14 -12.05 17.30
C PHE A 47 -0.93 -12.51 18.52
N ILE A 48 -0.66 -11.85 19.64
CA ILE A 48 -1.58 -11.70 20.75
C ILE A 48 -2.25 -10.33 20.58
N ASN A 49 -3.55 -10.31 20.30
CA ASN A 49 -4.29 -9.08 20.03
C ASN A 49 -4.69 -8.32 21.32
N GLU A 50 -5.41 -7.20 21.18
CA GLU A 50 -5.88 -6.39 22.31
C GLU A 50 -6.81 -7.13 23.28
N LYS A 51 -7.47 -8.19 22.82
CA LYS A 51 -8.33 -9.08 23.62
C LYS A 51 -7.53 -10.22 24.27
N LEU A 52 -6.19 -10.16 24.24
CA LEU A 52 -5.27 -11.20 24.72
C LEU A 52 -5.47 -12.56 24.03
N SER A 53 -6.02 -12.56 22.82
CA SER A 53 -6.32 -13.75 22.04
C SER A 53 -5.27 -13.97 20.95
N ARG A 54 -4.96 -15.24 20.66
CA ARG A 54 -4.05 -15.63 19.58
C ARG A 54 -4.76 -15.47 18.24
N VAL A 55 -4.13 -14.75 17.34
CA VAL A 55 -4.63 -14.53 15.98
C VAL A 55 -3.48 -14.64 14.99
N SER A 56 -3.78 -15.10 13.78
CA SER A 56 -2.80 -15.21 12.71
C SER A 56 -3.30 -14.58 11.41
N LEU A 57 -2.35 -14.37 10.50
CA LEU A 57 -2.56 -13.73 9.21
C LEU A 57 -1.57 -14.32 8.20
N ASP A 58 -2.05 -14.68 7.01
CA ASP A 58 -1.21 -14.95 5.83
C ASP A 58 -1.56 -13.89 4.78
N VAL A 59 -0.53 -13.23 4.23
CA VAL A 59 -0.66 -12.22 3.19
C VAL A 59 0.29 -12.56 2.05
N GLU A 60 -0.26 -12.75 0.85
CA GLU A 60 0.52 -12.66 -0.38
C GLU A 60 0.39 -11.23 -0.91
N TRP A 61 1.49 -10.50 -0.92
CA TRP A 61 1.59 -9.17 -1.51
C TRP A 61 2.20 -9.26 -2.90
N ARG A 62 1.47 -8.82 -3.92
CA ARG A 62 1.97 -8.66 -5.28
C ARG A 62 2.21 -7.19 -5.55
N HIS A 63 3.48 -6.83 -5.50
CA HIS A 63 3.94 -5.48 -5.75
C HIS A 63 4.17 -5.20 -7.23
N HIS A 64 3.66 -4.06 -7.69
CA HIS A 64 3.89 -3.54 -9.03
C HIS A 64 4.14 -2.03 -8.94
N PRO A 65 5.38 -1.55 -9.16
CA PRO A 65 5.74 -0.14 -9.03
C PRO A 65 4.90 0.81 -9.91
N GLU A 66 4.49 0.34 -11.08
CA GLU A 66 3.76 1.11 -12.09
C GLU A 66 2.26 0.73 -12.17
N ALA A 67 1.78 -0.16 -11.29
CA ALA A 67 0.41 -0.67 -11.37
C ALA A 67 -0.21 -0.84 -9.97
N LEU A 68 -1.34 -1.55 -9.91
CA LEU A 68 -2.06 -1.79 -8.66
C LEU A 68 -1.32 -2.82 -7.80
N ASP A 69 -1.01 -2.44 -6.57
CA ASP A 69 -0.63 -3.35 -5.52
C ASP A 69 -1.83 -4.18 -5.09
N THR A 70 -1.62 -5.48 -4.90
CA THR A 70 -2.66 -6.40 -4.42
C THR A 70 -2.15 -7.20 -3.24
N PHE A 71 -2.92 -7.17 -2.16
CA PHE A 71 -2.72 -7.97 -0.96
C PHE A 71 -3.81 -9.04 -0.89
N PHE A 72 -3.44 -10.30 -1.04
CA PHE A 72 -4.32 -11.44 -0.84
C PHE A 72 -4.25 -11.84 0.62
N VAL A 73 -5.31 -11.56 1.36
CA VAL A 73 -5.35 -11.68 2.82
C VAL A 73 -6.17 -12.89 3.22
N ASN A 74 -5.55 -13.77 4.01
CA ASN A 74 -6.17 -14.97 4.53
C ASN A 74 -6.00 -15.07 6.06
N GLN A 75 -7.07 -15.45 6.75
CA GLN A 75 -7.10 -15.65 8.19
C GLN A 75 -7.94 -16.90 8.49
N PRO A 76 -7.55 -17.75 9.46
CA PRO A 76 -8.23 -19.03 9.70
C PRO A 76 -9.75 -18.95 9.91
N ASP A 77 -10.22 -17.91 10.62
CA ASP A 77 -11.62 -17.78 11.06
C ASP A 77 -12.36 -16.61 10.40
N HIS A 78 -11.78 -15.98 9.37
CA HIS A 78 -12.41 -14.86 8.65
C HIS A 78 -12.52 -15.15 7.15
N GLN A 79 -13.47 -14.48 6.51
CA GLN A 79 -13.59 -14.54 5.06
C GLN A 79 -12.33 -13.93 4.41
N PRO A 80 -11.64 -14.65 3.51
CA PRO A 80 -10.49 -14.10 2.80
C PRO A 80 -10.92 -12.96 1.88
N PHE A 81 -10.04 -11.99 1.73
CA PHE A 81 -10.28 -10.82 0.89
C PHE A 81 -8.99 -10.41 0.19
N ASN A 82 -9.15 -9.71 -0.94
CA ASN A 82 -8.06 -9.03 -1.62
C ASN A 82 -8.20 -7.55 -1.33
N PHE A 83 -7.14 -6.90 -0.87
CA PHE A 83 -7.07 -5.44 -0.80
C PHE A 83 -6.23 -4.94 -1.97
N ILE A 84 -6.82 -4.10 -2.81
CA ILE A 84 -6.18 -3.54 -4.00
C ILE A 84 -6.01 -2.04 -3.78
N THR A 85 -4.80 -1.53 -4.03
CA THR A 85 -4.48 -0.10 -3.87
C THR A 85 -3.53 0.42 -4.95
N ALA A 86 -3.77 1.65 -5.42
CA ALA A 86 -2.82 2.47 -6.21
C ALA A 86 -3.05 3.95 -5.89
N GLY A 87 -2.59 4.38 -4.72
CA GLY A 87 -2.76 5.76 -4.27
C GLY A 87 -4.24 6.13 -4.13
N GLU A 88 -4.80 6.88 -5.08
CA GLU A 88 -6.18 7.39 -4.98
C GLU A 88 -7.25 6.29 -5.08
N TYR A 89 -6.95 5.16 -5.72
CA TYR A 89 -7.90 4.08 -5.94
C TYR A 89 -7.68 2.93 -4.95
N ARG A 90 -8.73 2.60 -4.19
CA ARG A 90 -8.70 1.51 -3.20
C ARG A 90 -10.01 0.75 -3.16
N TYR A 91 -9.94 -0.57 -3.15
CA TYR A 91 -11.12 -1.42 -2.97
C TYR A 91 -10.76 -2.78 -2.39
N MET A 92 -11.76 -3.44 -1.81
CA MET A 92 -11.67 -4.84 -1.40
C MET A 92 -12.46 -5.71 -2.36
N GLU A 93 -11.91 -6.88 -2.67
CA GLU A 93 -12.64 -7.96 -3.34
C GLU A 93 -12.79 -9.14 -2.38
N PHE A 94 -13.96 -9.77 -2.40
CA PHE A 94 -14.23 -10.97 -1.62
C PHE A 94 -14.42 -12.14 -2.61
N PRO A 95 -13.37 -12.94 -2.90
CA PRO A 95 -13.37 -13.88 -4.03
C PRO A 95 -14.51 -14.90 -3.96
N ASN A 96 -14.81 -15.39 -2.75
CA ASN A 96 -15.81 -16.44 -2.54
C ASN A 96 -17.23 -15.99 -2.91
N VAL A 97 -17.54 -14.71 -2.68
CA VAL A 97 -18.88 -14.13 -2.95
C VAL A 97 -18.90 -13.22 -4.16
N LYS A 98 -17.73 -12.98 -4.79
CA LYS A 98 -17.54 -12.13 -5.98
C LYS A 98 -18.07 -10.71 -5.81
N VAL A 99 -17.92 -10.14 -4.61
CA VAL A 99 -18.32 -8.76 -4.29
C VAL A 99 -17.10 -7.86 -4.28
N LYS A 100 -17.25 -6.63 -4.79
CA LYS A 100 -16.27 -5.56 -4.66
C LYS A 100 -16.82 -4.44 -3.76
N ARG A 101 -16.02 -3.96 -2.82
CA ARG A 101 -16.35 -2.85 -1.92
C ARG A 101 -15.35 -1.72 -2.16
N GLN A 102 -15.82 -0.58 -2.65
CA GLN A 102 -15.00 0.63 -2.75
C GLN A 102 -14.63 1.13 -1.35
N LEU A 103 -13.37 1.53 -1.16
CA LEU A 103 -12.90 2.09 0.10
C LEU A 103 -12.55 3.57 -0.06
N GLY A 104 -13.11 4.39 0.82
CA GLY A 104 -12.59 5.74 1.11
C GLY A 104 -11.46 5.72 2.14
N THR A 105 -10.70 6.80 2.25
CA THR A 105 -9.53 6.93 3.14
C THR A 105 -9.82 6.56 4.60
N HIS A 106 -10.98 6.95 5.14
CA HIS A 106 -11.33 6.65 6.53
C HIS A 106 -11.36 5.15 6.87
N HIS A 107 -11.57 4.28 5.88
CA HIS A 107 -11.53 2.82 6.07
C HIS A 107 -10.13 2.29 6.32
N LEU A 108 -9.07 3.04 5.98
CA LEU A 108 -7.70 2.60 6.25
C LEU A 108 -7.42 2.35 7.74
N LYS A 109 -8.17 3.02 8.63
CA LYS A 109 -8.11 2.82 10.09
C LYS A 109 -8.63 1.46 10.56
N GLU A 110 -9.39 0.76 9.72
CA GLU A 110 -9.98 -0.55 10.02
C GLU A 110 -8.88 -1.59 10.25
N HIS A 111 -9.12 -2.48 11.22
CA HIS A 111 -8.25 -3.62 11.49
C HIS A 111 -8.47 -4.72 10.46
N ILE A 112 -7.43 -5.52 10.23
CA ILE A 112 -7.50 -6.73 9.41
C ILE A 112 -7.98 -7.88 10.30
N GLY A 113 -9.29 -8.13 10.27
CA GLY A 113 -9.95 -9.08 11.17
C GLY A 113 -9.69 -8.68 12.62
N GLU A 114 -9.24 -9.63 13.44
CA GLU A 114 -8.86 -9.39 14.84
C GLU A 114 -7.36 -9.14 15.07
N THR A 115 -6.58 -8.95 13.99
CA THR A 115 -5.13 -8.68 14.11
C THR A 115 -4.88 -7.23 14.51
N PRO A 116 -3.70 -6.92 15.08
CA PRO A 116 -3.33 -5.53 15.34
C PRO A 116 -3.06 -4.73 14.05
N LEU A 117 -2.94 -5.40 12.89
CA LEU A 117 -2.64 -4.73 11.63
C LEU A 117 -3.88 -4.03 11.07
N LYS A 118 -3.65 -2.95 10.34
CA LYS A 118 -4.65 -2.10 9.71
C LYS A 118 -4.48 -2.09 8.20
N LEU A 119 -5.54 -1.75 7.47
CA LEU A 119 -5.44 -1.53 6.02
C LEU A 119 -4.44 -0.42 5.67
N ASP A 120 -4.32 0.59 6.54
CA ASP A 120 -3.32 1.66 6.42
C ASP A 120 -1.86 1.15 6.46
N ASP A 121 -1.60 0.00 7.11
CA ASP A 121 -0.25 -0.59 7.13
C ASP A 121 0.12 -1.14 5.74
N MET A 122 -0.83 -1.77 5.06
CA MET A 122 -0.67 -2.23 3.68
C MET A 122 -0.56 -1.04 2.71
N GLU A 123 -1.34 0.01 2.94
CA GLU A 123 -1.26 1.24 2.15
C GLU A 123 0.12 1.90 2.25
N LEU A 124 0.67 2.03 3.46
CA LEU A 124 2.01 2.59 3.65
C LEU A 124 3.10 1.71 3.06
N LEU A 125 2.90 0.39 3.05
CA LEU A 125 3.84 -0.56 2.47
C LEU A 125 3.89 -0.45 0.93
N ALA A 126 2.73 -0.34 0.29
CA ALA A 126 2.60 -0.22 -1.17
C ALA A 126 2.86 1.20 -1.69
N ASN A 127 2.26 2.19 -1.03
CA ASN A 127 2.16 3.58 -1.50
C ASN A 127 2.72 4.56 -0.46
N GLY A 128 3.84 4.22 0.19
CA GLY A 128 4.45 5.02 1.25
C GLY A 128 4.73 6.47 0.82
N GLN A 129 3.79 7.37 1.09
CA GLN A 129 3.90 8.79 0.77
C GLN A 129 4.13 9.62 2.03
N PHE A 130 5.21 10.39 1.99
CA PHE A 130 5.70 11.16 3.13
C PHE A 130 5.81 12.64 2.75
N LEU A 131 5.76 13.51 3.74
CA LEU A 131 6.08 14.92 3.53
C LEU A 131 7.59 15.04 3.34
N CYS A 132 8.00 15.71 2.26
CA CYS A 132 9.39 15.96 1.97
C CYS A 132 10.05 16.70 3.13
N ARG A 133 11.28 16.29 3.46
CA ARG A 133 12.04 16.97 4.51
C ARG A 133 12.40 18.37 4.04
N ASP A 134 12.22 19.34 4.93
CA ASP A 134 12.88 20.62 4.78
C ASP A 134 14.39 20.40 4.90
N SER A 135 15.14 20.77 3.86
CA SER A 135 16.59 20.61 3.77
C SER A 135 17.34 21.34 4.89
N THR A 136 16.68 22.25 5.60
CA THR A 136 17.22 23.01 6.73
C THR A 136 17.09 22.31 8.09
N ILE A 137 16.30 21.23 8.20
CA ILE A 137 16.02 20.55 9.48
C ILE A 137 16.83 19.25 9.61
N GLN A 138 17.90 19.29 10.42
CA GLN A 138 18.77 18.13 10.73
C GLN A 138 18.19 17.16 11.77
N LYS A 139 16.89 16.84 11.74
CA LYS A 139 16.35 15.80 12.64
C LYS A 139 16.54 14.41 12.03
N PRO A 140 17.16 13.44 12.74
CA PRO A 140 17.41 12.12 12.17
C PRO A 140 16.10 11.35 11.99
N ASN A 141 15.93 10.77 10.79
CA ASN A 141 15.05 9.63 10.47
C ASN A 141 13.58 9.67 10.89
N ILE A 142 13.01 10.88 11.00
CA ILE A 142 11.56 11.07 11.08
C ILE A 142 11.02 11.22 9.67
N LEU A 143 10.00 10.43 9.35
CA LEU A 143 9.21 10.49 8.13
C LEU A 143 7.77 10.83 8.54
N SER A 144 7.31 12.04 8.21
CA SER A 144 5.91 12.42 8.41
C SER A 144 5.08 11.89 7.27
N THR A 145 4.01 11.16 7.55
CA THR A 145 3.14 10.59 6.52
C THR A 145 2.24 11.68 5.93
N ALA A 146 1.94 11.59 4.63
CA ALA A 146 1.10 12.57 3.93
C ALA A 146 -0.39 12.17 3.90
N PHE A 147 -0.69 10.89 3.68
CA PHE A 147 -2.07 10.39 3.44
C PHE A 147 -2.51 9.25 4.36
N SER A 148 -1.66 8.87 5.31
CA SER A 148 -1.99 7.82 6.28
C SER A 148 -3.06 8.28 7.25
N MET A 149 -4.02 7.40 7.52
CA MET A 149 -5.14 7.69 8.40
C MET A 149 -4.94 7.13 9.81
N ALA A 150 -4.04 6.18 10.00
CA ALA A 150 -3.70 5.61 11.29
C ALA A 150 -2.40 6.18 11.88
N TRP A 151 -1.46 6.61 11.05
CA TRP A 151 -0.11 6.94 11.47
C TRP A 151 0.28 8.33 10.96
N TRP A 152 0.80 9.19 11.83
CA TRP A 152 1.25 10.54 11.45
C TRP A 152 2.77 10.63 11.27
N SER A 153 3.53 9.68 11.83
CA SER A 153 4.96 9.59 11.59
C SER A 153 5.53 8.19 11.78
N LEU A 154 6.62 7.96 11.06
CA LEU A 154 7.51 6.83 11.18
C LEU A 154 8.88 7.34 11.62
N VAL A 155 9.48 6.68 12.62
CA VAL A 155 10.81 7.02 13.14
C VAL A 155 11.67 5.77 13.05
N ALA A 156 12.67 5.80 12.17
CA ALA A 156 13.66 4.73 12.04
C ALA A 156 14.97 5.11 12.74
N ASP A 157 15.77 4.13 13.15
CA ASP A 157 17.16 4.39 13.51
C ASP A 157 17.99 4.79 12.26
N SER A 158 19.19 5.32 12.47
CA SER A 158 20.06 5.85 11.40
C SER A 158 20.85 4.80 10.62
N LEU A 159 20.59 3.50 10.83
CA LEU A 159 21.32 2.44 10.14
C LEU A 159 20.80 2.27 8.71
N PRO A 160 21.65 1.83 7.75
CA PRO A 160 21.23 1.53 6.39
C PRO A 160 20.10 0.49 6.32
N HIS A 161 20.13 -0.46 7.26
CA HIS A 161 19.07 -1.44 7.50
C HIS A 161 18.58 -1.25 8.93
N PRO A 162 17.47 -0.52 9.13
CA PRO A 162 17.06 -0.16 10.46
C PRO A 162 16.72 -1.42 11.27
N THR A 163 17.09 -1.39 12.54
CA THR A 163 16.77 -2.44 13.51
C THR A 163 15.48 -2.11 14.25
N ARG A 164 15.10 -0.84 14.27
CA ARG A 164 13.91 -0.35 14.95
C ARG A 164 13.19 0.72 14.14
N VAL A 165 11.89 0.52 13.98
CA VAL A 165 10.97 1.51 13.43
C VAL A 165 9.84 1.74 14.43
N THR A 166 9.55 3.00 14.75
CA THR A 166 8.41 3.38 15.59
C THR A 166 7.39 4.10 14.72
N MET A 167 6.15 3.61 14.74
CA MET A 167 5.00 4.29 14.14
C MET A 167 4.21 4.99 15.23
N ASN A 168 3.95 6.28 15.03
CA ASN A 168 3.16 7.08 15.95
C ASN A 168 1.82 7.42 15.31
N GLY A 169 0.74 7.22 16.08
CA GLY A 169 -0.65 7.41 15.67
C GLY A 169 -1.40 8.39 16.57
N PRO A 170 -2.73 8.52 16.37
CA PRO A 170 -3.57 9.39 17.16
C PRO A 170 -3.64 8.94 18.63
N ARG A 171 -4.03 9.86 19.53
CA ARG A 171 -4.24 9.56 20.97
C ARG A 171 -3.03 8.89 21.66
N LYS A 172 -1.81 9.26 21.26
CA LYS A 172 -0.54 8.67 21.76
C LYS A 172 -0.38 7.18 21.45
N GLU A 173 -1.14 6.64 20.49
CA GLU A 173 -0.91 5.29 20.00
C GLU A 173 0.51 5.20 19.41
N ARG A 174 1.25 4.20 19.87
CA ARG A 174 2.63 3.95 19.44
C ARG A 174 2.82 2.47 19.17
N ARG A 175 3.30 2.15 17.98
CA ARG A 175 3.67 0.78 17.60
C ARG A 175 5.16 0.73 17.31
N VAL A 176 5.84 -0.26 17.85
CA VAL A 176 7.27 -0.48 17.65
C VAL A 176 7.47 -1.76 16.85
N PHE A 177 8.23 -1.64 15.77
CA PHE A 177 8.73 -2.74 14.97
C PHE A 177 10.20 -2.93 15.31
N THR A 178 10.55 -4.11 15.81
CA THR A 178 11.93 -4.52 16.02
C THR A 178 12.29 -5.52 14.93
N ILE A 179 13.13 -5.09 14.00
CA ILE A 179 13.57 -5.90 12.86
C ILE A 179 14.77 -6.72 13.33
N ARG A 180 14.54 -8.03 13.49
CA ARG A 180 15.55 -8.97 13.98
C ARG A 180 16.40 -9.53 12.86
N GLN A 181 15.87 -9.60 11.64
CA GLN A 181 16.58 -10.16 10.51
C GLN A 181 16.22 -9.44 9.21
N TRP A 182 17.26 -9.11 8.45
CA TRP A 182 17.18 -8.69 7.06
C TRP A 182 17.71 -9.83 6.17
N ARG A 183 17.09 -10.06 5.01
CA ARG A 183 17.59 -11.00 4.01
C ARG A 183 17.45 -10.43 2.60
N ASN A 184 18.35 -10.87 1.73
CA ASN A 184 18.28 -10.58 0.31
C ASN A 184 17.37 -11.60 -0.38
N TYR A 185 16.38 -11.10 -1.12
CA TYR A 185 15.51 -11.87 -1.99
C TYR A 185 15.63 -11.34 -3.42
N SER A 186 16.36 -12.08 -4.27
CA SER A 186 16.52 -11.73 -5.69
C SER A 186 17.05 -10.31 -5.95
N GLY A 187 17.93 -9.81 -5.08
CA GLY A 187 18.51 -8.47 -5.16
C GLY A 187 17.90 -7.48 -4.16
N GLU A 188 16.71 -7.75 -3.63
CA GLU A 188 15.98 -6.83 -2.75
C GLU A 188 16.20 -7.20 -1.27
N MET A 189 16.61 -6.24 -0.45
CA MET A 189 16.85 -6.44 0.98
C MET A 189 15.57 -6.19 1.78
N LEU A 190 14.98 -7.24 2.35
CA LEU A 190 13.70 -7.17 3.06
C LEU A 190 13.79 -7.53 4.55
N PRO A 191 12.98 -6.88 5.41
CA PRO A 191 12.91 -7.18 6.83
C PRO A 191 12.15 -8.50 7.03
N THR A 192 12.90 -9.59 7.16
CA THR A 192 12.37 -10.96 7.13
C THR A 192 11.74 -11.41 8.42
N LEU A 193 12.24 -10.94 9.57
CA LEU A 193 11.67 -11.28 10.87
C LEU A 193 11.51 -9.99 11.68
N VAL A 194 10.27 -9.65 11.97
CA VAL A 194 9.90 -8.37 12.60
C VAL A 194 9.00 -8.65 13.78
N LYS A 195 9.43 -8.23 14.96
CA LYS A 195 8.58 -8.22 16.15
C LYS A 195 7.76 -6.92 16.15
N VAL A 196 6.45 -7.04 16.36
CA VAL A 196 5.53 -5.91 16.44
C VAL A 196 5.02 -5.79 17.87
N GLU A 197 5.12 -4.61 18.46
CA GLU A 197 4.73 -4.40 19.87
C GLU A 197 4.04 -3.06 20.10
N ASN A 198 3.07 -3.10 21.00
CA ASN A 198 2.41 -1.97 21.65
C ASN A 198 2.17 -2.39 23.12
N GLU A 199 1.71 -1.47 23.96
CA GLU A 199 1.24 -1.77 25.32
C GLU A 199 0.10 -2.80 25.37
N ARG A 200 -0.70 -2.92 24.30
CA ARG A 200 -1.93 -3.75 24.26
C ARG A 200 -1.81 -5.05 23.47
N TYR A 201 -0.83 -5.16 22.59
CA TYR A 201 -0.66 -6.32 21.72
C TYR A 201 0.81 -6.53 21.40
N ASN A 202 1.14 -7.76 21.05
CA ASN A 202 2.45 -8.10 20.52
C ASN A 202 2.32 -9.21 19.49
N GLY A 203 3.35 -9.38 18.70
CA GLY A 203 3.42 -10.49 17.76
C GLY A 203 4.65 -10.41 16.89
N GLU A 204 4.67 -11.26 15.90
CA GLU A 204 5.75 -11.39 14.94
C GLU A 204 5.18 -11.48 13.53
N LEU A 205 5.88 -10.82 12.61
CA LEU A 205 5.70 -10.93 11.18
C LEU A 205 6.97 -11.55 10.61
N TRP A 206 6.81 -12.48 9.67
CA TRP A 206 7.94 -12.96 8.90
C TRP A 206 7.63 -13.15 7.42
N ILE A 207 8.65 -12.95 6.60
CA ILE A 207 8.59 -13.19 5.16
C ILE A 207 8.96 -14.66 4.92
N ARG A 208 7.95 -15.48 4.61
CA ARG A 208 8.12 -16.90 4.28
C ARG A 208 8.90 -17.06 2.97
N SER A 209 8.57 -16.25 1.98
CA SER A 209 9.25 -16.22 0.69
C SER A 209 9.03 -14.89 -0.01
N ALA A 210 10.02 -14.46 -0.80
CA ALA A 210 9.86 -13.36 -1.73
C ALA A 210 10.64 -13.66 -3.01
N TYR A 211 10.07 -13.31 -4.15
CA TYR A 211 10.63 -13.58 -5.47
C TYR A 211 10.06 -12.60 -6.50
N THR A 212 10.75 -12.41 -7.62
CA THR A 212 10.28 -11.54 -8.70
C THR A 212 9.03 -12.11 -9.37
N VAL A 213 8.16 -11.26 -9.92
CA VAL A 213 6.95 -11.72 -10.63
C VAL A 213 7.30 -12.65 -11.81
N GLN A 214 8.46 -12.44 -12.44
CA GLN A 214 8.98 -13.30 -13.51
C GLN A 214 9.22 -14.74 -13.03
N ALA A 215 9.69 -14.93 -11.80
CA ALA A 215 9.86 -16.25 -11.21
C ALA A 215 8.53 -16.97 -10.97
N LEU A 216 7.43 -16.24 -10.72
CA LEU A 216 6.09 -16.82 -10.63
C LEU A 216 5.62 -17.40 -11.96
N GLN A 217 5.93 -16.72 -13.07
CA GLN A 217 5.57 -17.18 -14.42
C GLN A 217 6.42 -18.38 -14.86
N ALA A 218 7.62 -18.52 -14.28
CA ALA A 218 8.54 -19.62 -14.55
C ALA A 218 8.26 -20.89 -13.70
N ASP A 219 7.33 -20.85 -12.74
CA ASP A 219 7.01 -22.01 -11.88
C ASP A 219 6.36 -23.15 -12.70
N PRO A 220 7.06 -24.28 -12.92
CA PRO A 220 6.52 -25.40 -13.69
C PRO A 220 5.33 -26.08 -12.98
N LEU A 221 5.17 -25.89 -11.66
CA LEU A 221 4.09 -26.50 -10.89
C LEU A 221 2.73 -25.80 -11.10
N LYS A 222 2.72 -24.52 -11.50
CA LYS A 222 1.47 -23.85 -11.98
C LYS A 222 1.11 -24.23 -13.41
N ASN A 223 2.08 -24.65 -14.22
CA ASN A 223 1.85 -25.16 -15.58
C ASN A 223 1.40 -26.64 -15.61
N SER A 224 1.27 -27.30 -14.45
CA SER A 224 1.01 -28.74 -14.36
C SER A 224 -0.31 -29.10 -13.67
N VAL A 225 -1.41 -28.35 -13.89
CA VAL A 225 -2.78 -28.86 -13.63
C VAL A 225 -3.82 -28.29 -14.61
N GLU A 226 -3.48 -28.05 -15.88
CA GLU A 226 -4.51 -28.10 -16.92
C GLU A 226 -4.66 -29.55 -17.35
N GLY A 227 -5.71 -30.19 -16.82
CA GLY A 227 -5.97 -31.60 -16.99
C GLY A 227 -5.92 -32.07 -18.44
N LYS A 228 -5.35 -33.27 -18.62
CA LYS A 228 -5.51 -34.19 -19.74
C LYS A 228 -6.56 -33.73 -20.75
N GLN A 229 -6.10 -33.45 -21.98
CA GLN A 229 -6.94 -33.25 -23.16
C GLN A 229 -8.05 -34.32 -23.19
N LYS A 230 -9.29 -33.90 -22.95
CA LYS A 230 -10.46 -34.74 -23.25
C LYS A 230 -10.51 -34.89 -24.78
N PRO A 231 -10.73 -36.10 -25.32
CA PRO A 231 -10.89 -36.27 -26.76
C PRO A 231 -12.09 -35.46 -27.25
N PRO A 232 -12.04 -34.93 -28.50
CA PRO A 232 -13.04 -33.99 -29.00
C PRO A 232 -14.39 -34.69 -29.14
N LEU A 233 -15.43 -34.11 -28.52
CA LEU A 233 -16.83 -34.47 -28.77
C LEU A 233 -17.25 -33.94 -30.15
N PRO A 234 -18.02 -34.71 -30.94
CA PRO A 234 -18.41 -34.34 -32.30
C PRO A 234 -19.38 -33.14 -32.33
N ASP A 235 -19.11 -32.21 -33.25
CA ASP A 235 -19.87 -30.99 -33.54
C ASP A 235 -21.34 -31.28 -33.83
N LEU A 236 -22.23 -30.96 -32.88
CA LEU A 236 -23.68 -30.98 -33.08
C LEU A 236 -24.37 -29.61 -32.97
N PHE A 237 -23.61 -28.51 -32.88
CA PHE A 237 -24.20 -27.17 -32.97
C PHE A 237 -23.39 -26.25 -33.88
N ARG A 238 -24.06 -25.85 -34.96
CA ARG A 238 -23.65 -25.03 -36.10
C ARG A 238 -22.73 -23.85 -35.77
N LYS A 239 -21.74 -23.67 -36.65
CA LYS A 239 -20.92 -22.47 -36.86
C LYS A 239 -21.76 -21.18 -36.87
N ILE A 240 -21.47 -20.28 -35.93
CA ILE A 240 -21.78 -18.85 -36.06
C ILE A 240 -20.44 -18.14 -36.32
N PRO A 241 -20.27 -17.43 -37.45
CA PRO A 241 -19.04 -16.72 -37.74
C PRO A 241 -18.97 -15.45 -36.90
N VAL A 242 -18.04 -15.37 -35.94
CA VAL A 242 -17.77 -14.14 -35.17
C VAL A 242 -16.66 -13.36 -35.87
N LYS A 243 -17.06 -12.40 -36.71
CA LYS A 243 -16.22 -11.29 -37.18
C LYS A 243 -17.02 -10.01 -36.96
N GLY A 244 -16.65 -9.23 -35.95
CA GLY A 244 -17.33 -7.97 -35.61
C GLY A 244 -17.20 -7.61 -34.13
N GLU A 245 -16.17 -6.81 -33.83
CA GLU A 245 -15.90 -6.00 -32.62
C GLU A 245 -16.83 -6.19 -31.39
N ARG A 246 -16.29 -6.83 -30.34
CA ARG A 246 -16.81 -6.63 -28.98
C ARG A 246 -16.42 -5.22 -28.53
N LYS A 247 -17.40 -4.36 -28.28
CA LYS A 247 -17.19 -3.08 -27.58
C LYS A 247 -16.58 -3.36 -26.21
N ILE A 248 -15.31 -3.03 -26.05
CA ILE A 248 -14.61 -2.99 -24.78
C ILE A 248 -15.26 -1.87 -23.93
N PRO A 249 -15.68 -2.11 -22.68
CA PRO A 249 -16.13 -1.03 -21.79
C PRO A 249 -15.02 0.03 -21.64
N LEU A 250 -15.36 1.32 -21.70
CA LEU A 250 -14.41 2.44 -21.78
C LEU A 250 -13.25 2.38 -20.76
N ILE A 251 -13.49 1.83 -19.56
CA ILE A 251 -12.48 1.68 -18.50
C ILE A 251 -11.30 0.79 -18.92
N LEU A 252 -11.51 -0.20 -19.78
CA LEU A 252 -10.44 -1.11 -20.25
C LEU A 252 -9.66 -0.55 -21.45
N LYS A 253 -10.16 0.51 -22.13
CA LYS A 253 -9.42 1.19 -23.21
C LYS A 253 -8.43 2.24 -22.68
N LEU A 254 -8.77 2.94 -21.61
CA LEU A 254 -7.88 3.93 -20.98
C LEU A 254 -6.56 3.32 -20.48
N ASN A 255 -6.57 2.06 -20.05
CA ASN A 255 -5.37 1.36 -19.60
C ASN A 255 -4.41 0.95 -20.75
N GLN A 256 -4.83 1.02 -22.02
CA GLN A 256 -3.94 0.70 -23.15
C GLN A 256 -3.29 1.93 -23.80
N GLU A 257 -3.91 3.11 -23.69
CA GLU A 257 -3.32 4.35 -24.23
C GLU A 257 -2.27 4.96 -23.29
N LEU A 258 -2.39 4.75 -21.97
CA LEU A 258 -1.38 5.18 -20.99
C LEU A 258 -0.09 4.34 -20.99
N LEU A 259 -0.05 3.21 -21.71
CA LEU A 259 1.12 2.33 -21.80
C LEU A 259 1.88 2.50 -23.14
N ARG A 260 1.69 3.63 -23.84
CA ARG A 260 2.38 3.93 -25.11
C ARG A 260 3.15 5.25 -25.15
N GLU A 261 3.37 5.90 -24.02
CA GLU A 261 4.38 6.96 -23.88
C GLU A 261 5.40 6.60 -22.81
#